data_AF-A0A1B5L2K9-F1
#
_entry.id   AF-A0A1B5L2K9-F1
#
_cell.length_a   1.000
_cell.length_b   1.000
_cell.length_c   1.000
_cell.angle_alpha   90.00
_cell.angle_beta   90.00
_cell.angle_gamma   90.00
#
_symmetry.space_group_name_H-M   'P 1'
#
loop_
_entity.id
_entity.type
_entity.pdbx_description
1 polymer ?
#
loop_
_entity_poly.entity_id
_entity_poly.type
_entity_poly.pdbx_seq_one_letter_code
_entity_poly.pdbx_strand_id
1 'polypeptide(L)'
;MKKVLAIHDGDPNFPRVTLRKIQEFIGVLIDSCTAAWGKTRDAHQLLIPEVENEDIAENPEKHEEIIQEMKVEAALITNNSPYAEVRAVTDNHDDPSTPVSTVRAWTIGIVFSCFLAFVNQLFSIRQPPIRFDTNMAQLLAYPVGKAWEKWMPQADMRIPFTSRVVNLNPGRFNKKEHMLIAIMANTSRSLPYTQYIIWTQVLPQYFNQQYARSFAYIFLNAFATNFIGYGLAGITRKFLVYPSYCVWPRSLVTIALNTALHNEENHPVAGPLGKTWNVSRYRFFMVIFAGMFVYFWFPNYIFQVLTYFAWMTWIAPDNVHLNVLAGMQNGLGVRQLLRRV
;
A
#
# COMPACT_ATOMS: atom_id res chain seq x y z
N MET A 1 8.77 24.82 -10.85
CA MET A 1 9.94 24.96 -9.96
C MET A 1 9.68 25.81 -8.72
N LYS A 2 9.42 27.14 -8.79
CA LYS A 2 9.16 27.96 -7.57
C LYS A 2 8.07 27.41 -6.63
N LYS A 3 6.96 26.89 -7.20
CA LYS A 3 5.90 26.21 -6.44
C LYS A 3 6.36 24.90 -5.78
N VAL A 4 7.22 24.13 -6.45
CA VAL A 4 7.74 22.86 -5.91
C VAL A 4 8.67 23.17 -4.74
N LEU A 5 9.54 24.18 -4.89
CA LEU A 5 10.41 24.63 -3.82
C LEU A 5 9.60 25.06 -2.61
N ALA A 6 8.59 25.92 -2.78
CA ALA A 6 7.74 26.39 -1.68
C ALA A 6 6.91 25.28 -0.99
N ILE A 7 6.66 24.16 -1.67
CA ILE A 7 5.89 23.03 -1.13
C ILE A 7 6.78 22.03 -0.39
N HIS A 8 8.02 21.87 -0.83
CA HIS A 8 8.97 20.88 -0.30
C HIS A 8 10.07 21.50 0.57
N ASP A 9 10.08 22.82 0.76
CA ASP A 9 11.00 23.47 1.67
C ASP A 9 10.74 23.00 3.12
N GLY A 10 11.75 22.35 3.72
CA GLY A 10 11.64 21.71 5.04
C GLY A 10 11.03 20.30 5.04
N ASP A 11 10.79 19.67 3.90
CA ASP A 11 10.31 18.29 3.81
C ASP A 11 11.39 17.27 4.20
N PRO A 12 11.19 16.45 5.26
CA PRO A 12 12.16 15.44 5.67
C PRO A 12 12.29 14.27 4.67
N ASN A 13 11.30 14.04 3.82
CA ASN A 13 11.28 12.93 2.88
C ASN A 13 11.86 13.29 1.50
N PHE A 14 12.10 14.58 1.24
CA PHE A 14 12.66 15.01 -0.04
C PHE A 14 14.19 14.90 -0.03
N PRO A 15 14.82 14.33 -1.07
CA PRO A 15 16.28 14.29 -1.16
C PRO A 15 16.88 15.70 -1.11
N ARG A 16 17.59 16.03 -0.03
CA ARG A 16 18.19 17.36 0.18
C ARG A 16 19.15 17.77 -0.95
N VAL A 17 19.83 16.79 -1.55
CA VAL A 17 20.75 17.00 -2.68
C VAL A 17 19.98 17.51 -3.91
N THR A 18 18.85 16.89 -4.25
CA THR A 18 17.99 17.30 -5.35
C THR A 18 17.35 18.67 -5.07
N LEU A 19 16.97 18.96 -3.82
CA LEU A 19 16.40 20.25 -3.44
C LEU A 19 17.43 21.37 -3.62
N ARG A 20 18.68 21.13 -3.19
CA ARG A 20 19.81 22.06 -3.36
C ARG A 20 20.13 22.31 -4.84
N LYS A 21 20.18 21.26 -5.66
CA LYS A 21 20.35 21.38 -7.13
C LYS A 21 19.24 22.22 -7.78
N ILE A 22 17.99 22.10 -7.31
CA ILE A 22 16.88 22.92 -7.83
C ILE A 22 17.01 24.39 -7.39
N GLN A 23 17.44 24.64 -6.15
CA GLN A 23 17.70 26.00 -5.66
C GLN A 23 18.82 26.66 -6.48
N GLU A 24 19.91 25.95 -6.71
CA GLU A 24 21.02 26.37 -7.56
C GLU A 24 20.53 26.68 -8.99
N PHE A 25 19.71 25.80 -9.59
CA PHE A 25 19.18 26.02 -10.94
C PHE A 25 18.31 27.28 -11.03
N ILE A 26 17.45 27.51 -10.02
CA ILE A 26 16.59 28.71 -9.96
C ILE A 26 17.44 29.97 -9.79
N GLY A 27 18.51 29.93 -8.98
CA GLY A 27 19.46 31.04 -8.81
C GLY A 27 20.12 31.43 -10.13
N VAL A 28 20.72 30.47 -10.84
CA VAL A 28 21.36 30.69 -12.15
C VAL A 28 20.39 31.26 -13.19
N LEU A 29 19.13 30.80 -13.19
CA LEU A 29 18.09 31.28 -14.10
C LEU A 29 17.67 32.72 -13.80
N ILE A 30 17.61 33.08 -12.51
CA ILE A 30 17.31 34.45 -12.08
C ILE A 30 18.44 35.35 -12.52
N ASP A 31 19.70 35.02 -12.21
CA ASP A 31 20.88 35.83 -12.55
C ASP A 31 21.01 36.06 -14.06
N SER A 32 20.84 35.01 -14.86
CA SER A 32 20.83 35.09 -16.33
C SER A 32 19.70 35.99 -16.87
N CYS A 33 18.50 35.93 -16.27
CA CYS A 33 17.37 36.79 -16.62
C CYS A 33 17.59 38.25 -16.21
N THR A 34 18.18 38.52 -15.04
CA THR A 34 18.53 39.88 -14.60
C THR A 34 19.65 40.49 -15.44
N ALA A 35 20.59 39.68 -15.93
CA ALA A 35 21.63 40.13 -16.85
C ALA A 35 21.07 40.49 -18.24
N ALA A 36 20.07 39.74 -18.72
CA ALA A 36 19.42 39.98 -20.01
C ALA A 36 18.35 41.09 -20.00
N TRP A 37 17.67 41.31 -18.87
CA TRP A 37 16.59 42.27 -18.70
C TRP A 37 16.88 43.15 -17.49
N GLY A 38 17.58 44.26 -17.71
CA GLY A 38 18.03 45.17 -16.65
C GLY A 38 16.90 45.55 -15.68
N LYS A 39 17.17 45.31 -14.39
CA LYS A 39 16.41 45.69 -13.18
C LYS A 39 15.05 45.02 -12.94
N THR A 40 15.03 44.18 -11.90
CA THR A 40 13.94 44.14 -10.89
C THR A 40 14.51 43.54 -9.59
N ARG A 41 15.06 44.40 -8.73
CA ARG A 41 15.67 43.99 -7.44
C ARG A 41 14.68 43.83 -6.28
N ASP A 42 13.41 44.19 -6.44
CA ASP A 42 12.60 44.54 -5.26
C ASP A 42 11.50 43.52 -4.85
N ALA A 43 11.62 42.23 -5.18
CA ALA A 43 10.60 41.25 -4.73
C ALA A 43 11.10 39.85 -4.29
N HIS A 44 12.41 39.59 -4.23
CA HIS A 44 12.89 38.19 -4.20
C HIS A 44 13.87 37.78 -3.08
N GLN A 45 14.13 38.64 -2.09
CA GLN A 45 15.09 38.34 -1.01
C GLN A 45 14.58 37.43 0.12
N LEU A 46 13.32 36.94 0.08
CA LEU A 46 12.68 36.30 1.26
C LEU A 46 12.46 34.78 1.18
N LEU A 47 12.94 34.08 0.15
CA LEU A 47 12.62 32.64 -0.02
C LEU A 47 13.78 31.73 -0.45
N ILE A 48 15.00 32.24 -0.56
CA ILE A 48 16.14 31.41 -0.97
C ILE A 48 17.31 31.80 -0.06
N PRO A 49 17.79 30.91 0.83
CA PRO A 49 19.01 31.18 1.58
C PRO A 49 20.16 31.33 0.57
N GLU A 50 20.99 32.34 0.78
CA GLU A 50 22.21 32.64 0.01
C GLU A 50 22.94 31.34 -0.38
N VAL A 51 22.89 31.01 -1.67
CA VAL A 51 23.59 29.86 -2.23
C VAL A 51 24.99 30.36 -2.61
N GLU A 52 26.02 29.92 -1.88
CA GLU A 52 27.40 29.89 -2.40
C GLU A 52 27.38 29.14 -3.73
N ASN A 53 27.65 29.80 -4.86
CA ASN A 53 28.23 29.21 -6.08
C ASN A 53 28.30 30.25 -7.22
N GLU A 54 29.20 31.22 -7.10
CA GLU A 54 29.57 32.13 -8.20
C GLU A 54 30.24 31.36 -9.37
N ASP A 55 30.89 30.22 -9.11
CA ASP A 55 31.66 29.44 -10.11
C ASP A 55 30.82 28.79 -11.23
N ILE A 56 29.57 28.39 -10.94
CA ILE A 56 28.68 27.74 -11.94
C ILE A 56 28.06 28.79 -12.87
N ALA A 57 27.82 30.00 -12.36
CA ALA A 57 27.31 31.13 -13.13
C ALA A 57 28.40 31.77 -14.01
N GLU A 58 29.65 31.81 -13.55
CA GLU A 58 30.78 32.38 -14.30
C GLU A 58 31.31 31.48 -15.44
N ASN A 59 31.21 30.15 -15.34
CA ASN A 59 31.69 29.22 -16.37
C ASN A 59 30.67 28.10 -16.74
N PRO A 60 29.62 28.42 -17.52
CA PRO A 60 28.60 27.46 -17.94
C PRO A 60 29.13 26.35 -18.87
N GLU A 61 30.22 26.59 -19.61
CA GLU A 61 30.78 25.61 -20.57
C GLU A 61 31.51 24.43 -19.89
N LYS A 62 32.01 24.59 -18.66
CA LYS A 62 32.69 23.51 -17.91
C LYS A 62 31.75 22.61 -17.11
N HIS A 63 30.51 23.03 -16.92
CA HIS A 63 29.51 22.33 -16.10
C HIS A 63 28.28 21.92 -16.92
N GLU A 64 28.44 21.74 -18.23
CA GLU A 64 27.33 21.45 -19.16
C GLU A 64 26.57 20.17 -18.78
N GLU A 65 27.28 19.10 -18.36
CA GLU A 65 26.65 17.87 -17.86
C GLU A 65 25.79 18.13 -16.61
N ILE A 66 26.28 18.93 -15.65
CA ILE A 66 25.55 19.25 -14.41
C ILE A 66 24.34 20.12 -14.73
N ILE A 67 24.46 21.08 -15.65
CA ILE A 67 23.34 21.91 -16.11
C ILE A 67 22.30 21.06 -16.85
N GLN A 68 22.71 20.09 -17.66
CA GLN A 68 21.80 19.15 -18.31
C GLN A 68 21.11 18.23 -17.30
N GLU A 69 21.84 17.67 -16.33
CA GLU A 69 21.25 16.90 -15.23
C GLU A 69 20.22 17.72 -14.45
N MET A 70 20.54 18.97 -14.11
CA MET A 70 19.62 19.89 -13.41
C MET A 70 18.39 20.18 -14.26
N LYS A 71 18.55 20.43 -15.56
CA LYS A 71 17.41 20.62 -16.49
C LYS A 71 16.54 19.38 -16.58
N VAL A 72 17.13 18.19 -16.63
CA VAL A 72 16.43 16.91 -16.69
C VAL A 72 15.70 16.63 -15.37
N GLU A 73 16.37 16.77 -14.22
CA GLU A 73 15.73 16.65 -12.91
C GLU A 73 14.58 17.64 -12.74
N ALA A 74 14.77 18.90 -13.15
CA ALA A 74 13.76 19.92 -12.99
C ALA A 74 12.59 19.76 -13.98
N ALA A 75 12.83 19.24 -15.18
CA ALA A 75 11.78 18.81 -16.12
C ALA A 75 11.00 17.61 -15.58
N LEU A 76 11.70 16.62 -15.01
CA LEU A 76 11.09 15.43 -14.39
C LEU A 76 10.23 15.80 -13.18
N ILE A 77 10.65 16.75 -12.36
CA ILE A 77 9.91 17.19 -11.17
C ILE A 77 8.72 18.11 -11.53
N THR A 78 8.80 18.80 -12.67
CA THR A 78 7.69 19.65 -13.14
C THR A 78 6.58 18.81 -13.78
N ASN A 79 6.94 17.76 -14.53
CA ASN A 79 5.98 16.90 -15.22
C ASN A 79 5.57 15.65 -14.44
N ASN A 80 6.33 15.23 -13.42
CA ASN A 80 6.13 14.00 -12.66
C ASN A 80 6.24 14.25 -11.15
N SER A 81 5.79 13.29 -10.34
CA SER A 81 5.98 13.35 -8.88
C SER A 81 7.47 13.50 -8.53
N PRO A 82 7.82 14.34 -7.55
CA PRO A 82 9.21 14.46 -7.11
C PRO A 82 9.78 13.17 -6.51
N TYR A 83 8.92 12.31 -5.96
CA TYR A 83 9.31 11.07 -5.29
C TYR A 83 9.44 9.93 -6.27
N ALA A 84 10.65 9.38 -6.42
CA ALA A 84 10.93 8.29 -7.36
C ALA A 84 10.03 7.07 -7.12
N GLU A 85 9.75 6.74 -5.86
CA GLU A 85 8.87 5.64 -5.46
C GLU A 85 7.42 5.85 -5.90
N VAL A 86 6.92 7.09 -5.92
CA VAL A 86 5.58 7.42 -6.39
C VAL A 86 5.52 7.35 -7.92
N ARG A 87 6.57 7.85 -8.60
CA ARG A 87 6.71 7.77 -10.07
C ARG A 87 6.75 6.34 -10.58
N ALA A 88 7.37 5.43 -9.82
CA ALA A 88 7.54 4.05 -10.24
C ALA A 88 6.22 3.26 -10.24
N VAL A 89 5.24 3.67 -9.44
CA VAL A 89 4.00 2.90 -9.20
C VAL A 89 2.75 3.55 -9.77
N THR A 90 2.80 4.86 -10.05
CA THR A 90 1.65 5.66 -10.47
C THR A 90 1.95 6.42 -11.75
N ASP A 91 0.96 6.48 -12.63
CA ASP A 91 0.99 7.34 -13.82
C ASP A 91 0.65 8.79 -13.44
N ASN A 92 1.24 9.76 -14.13
CA ASN A 92 0.96 11.18 -13.96
C ASN A 92 -0.38 11.59 -14.57
N HIS A 93 -0.84 10.85 -15.57
CA HIS A 93 -2.06 11.17 -16.28
C HIS A 93 -3.22 10.36 -15.73
N ASP A 94 -4.26 11.09 -15.28
CA ASP A 94 -5.53 10.49 -14.91
C ASP A 94 -6.60 10.82 -15.95
N ASP A 95 -7.44 9.84 -16.27
CA ASP A 95 -8.63 10.01 -17.11
C ASP A 95 -9.88 10.11 -16.22
N PRO A 96 -10.49 11.30 -16.07
CA PRO A 96 -11.67 11.51 -15.24
C PRO A 96 -12.94 10.82 -15.75
N SER A 97 -12.98 10.43 -17.03
CA SER A 97 -14.16 9.83 -17.66
C SER A 97 -14.36 8.36 -17.31
N THR A 98 -13.31 7.71 -16.80
CA THR A 98 -13.34 6.29 -16.49
C THR A 98 -14.25 5.96 -15.29
N PRO A 99 -15.14 4.95 -15.40
CA PRO A 99 -16.06 4.60 -14.33
C PRO A 99 -15.31 4.02 -13.12
N VAL A 100 -15.69 4.48 -11.93
CA VAL A 100 -15.07 4.08 -10.64
C VAL A 100 -16.09 3.40 -9.72
N SER A 101 -17.23 4.03 -9.50
CA SER A 101 -18.29 3.55 -8.60
C SER A 101 -19.34 2.77 -9.39
N THR A 102 -19.04 1.52 -9.70
CA THR A 102 -19.93 0.62 -10.45
C THR A 102 -20.55 -0.42 -9.54
N VAL A 103 -21.70 -0.99 -9.93
CA VAL A 103 -22.36 -2.04 -9.12
C VAL A 103 -21.43 -3.22 -8.93
N ARG A 104 -20.69 -3.61 -9.98
CA ARG A 104 -19.64 -4.63 -9.94
C ARG A 104 -18.61 -4.37 -8.85
N ALA A 105 -18.07 -3.15 -8.76
CA ALA A 105 -17.07 -2.82 -7.75
C ALA A 105 -17.64 -2.90 -6.32
N TRP A 106 -18.87 -2.41 -6.12
CA TRP A 106 -19.54 -2.45 -4.82
C TRP A 106 -19.91 -3.87 -4.39
N THR A 107 -20.47 -4.69 -5.29
CA THR A 107 -20.86 -6.08 -4.96
C THR A 107 -19.65 -6.93 -4.62
N ILE A 108 -18.62 -6.90 -5.47
CA ILE A 108 -17.37 -7.64 -5.24
C ILE A 108 -16.68 -7.12 -3.97
N GLY A 109 -16.60 -5.80 -3.81
CA GLY A 109 -16.02 -5.16 -2.64
C GLY A 109 -16.70 -5.58 -1.33
N ILE A 110 -18.03 -5.51 -1.25
CA ILE A 110 -18.79 -5.91 -0.04
C ILE A 110 -18.58 -7.39 0.27
N VAL A 111 -18.65 -8.27 -0.73
CA VAL A 111 -18.47 -9.72 -0.53
C VAL A 111 -17.07 -10.01 0.02
N PHE A 112 -16.02 -9.44 -0.58
CA PHE A 112 -14.66 -9.63 -0.07
C PHE A 112 -14.47 -8.99 1.31
N SER A 113 -15.05 -7.82 1.58
CA SER A 113 -15.03 -7.17 2.89
C SER A 113 -15.65 -8.04 3.98
N CYS A 114 -16.84 -8.59 3.75
CA CYS A 114 -17.53 -9.50 4.68
C CYS A 114 -16.72 -10.78 4.90
N PHE A 115 -16.23 -11.40 3.81
CA PHE A 115 -15.43 -12.61 3.88
C PHE A 115 -14.14 -12.38 4.66
N LEU A 116 -13.41 -11.30 4.37
CA LEU A 116 -12.14 -10.99 5.00
C LEU A 116 -12.30 -10.71 6.50
N ALA A 117 -13.32 -9.93 6.88
CA ALA A 117 -13.63 -9.65 8.27
C ALA A 117 -14.02 -10.94 9.03
N PHE A 118 -14.86 -11.78 8.43
CA PHE A 118 -15.28 -13.05 9.02
C PHE A 118 -14.09 -13.99 9.26
N VAL A 119 -13.27 -14.21 8.24
CA VAL A 119 -12.13 -15.12 8.31
C VAL A 119 -11.09 -14.63 9.32
N ASN A 120 -10.76 -13.33 9.29
CA ASN A 120 -9.82 -12.74 10.26
C ASN A 120 -10.36 -12.83 11.70
N GLN A 121 -11.66 -12.62 11.90
CA GLN A 121 -12.26 -12.74 13.23
C GLN A 121 -12.25 -14.20 13.71
N LEU A 122 -12.58 -15.16 12.83
CA LEU A 122 -12.60 -16.58 13.15
C LEU A 122 -11.22 -17.10 13.58
N PHE A 123 -10.16 -16.68 12.88
CA PHE A 123 -8.79 -17.10 13.19
C PHE A 123 -8.10 -16.27 14.27
N SER A 124 -8.73 -15.18 14.75
CA SER A 124 -8.15 -14.32 15.79
C SER A 124 -7.92 -15.03 17.14
N ILE A 125 -8.70 -16.07 17.43
CA ILE A 125 -8.65 -16.83 18.69
C ILE A 125 -7.53 -17.90 18.62
N ARG A 126 -7.04 -18.24 17.42
CA ARG A 126 -5.97 -19.25 17.27
C ARG A 126 -4.61 -18.67 17.62
N GLN A 127 -3.76 -19.50 18.21
CA GLN A 127 -2.33 -19.26 18.41
C GLN A 127 -1.54 -20.30 17.61
N PRO A 128 -0.72 -19.91 16.62
CA PRO A 128 -0.53 -18.55 16.09
C PRO A 128 -1.73 -18.05 15.26
N PRO A 129 -2.01 -16.73 15.24
CA PRO A 129 -3.14 -16.18 14.50
C PRO A 129 -2.87 -16.15 13.00
N ILE A 130 -3.82 -16.65 12.20
CA ILE A 130 -3.77 -16.57 10.74
C ILE A 130 -4.48 -15.28 10.31
N ARG A 131 -3.82 -14.44 9.52
CA ARG A 131 -4.37 -13.17 9.02
C ARG A 131 -4.33 -13.13 7.50
N PHE A 132 -5.44 -12.70 6.92
CA PHE A 132 -5.58 -12.47 5.49
C PHE A 132 -5.39 -10.98 5.21
N ASP A 133 -4.42 -10.68 4.35
CA ASP A 133 -4.07 -9.31 3.98
C ASP A 133 -4.84 -8.80 2.75
N THR A 134 -4.91 -7.47 2.63
CA THR A 134 -5.60 -6.77 1.54
C THR A 134 -5.09 -7.16 0.16
N ASN A 135 -3.79 -7.39 0.02
CA ASN A 135 -3.17 -7.77 -1.26
C ASN A 135 -3.74 -9.09 -1.80
N MET A 136 -4.10 -10.03 -0.92
CA MET A 136 -4.70 -11.30 -1.32
C MET A 136 -6.14 -11.10 -1.83
N ALA A 137 -6.93 -10.24 -1.18
CA ALA A 137 -8.25 -9.86 -1.67
C ALA A 137 -8.16 -9.15 -3.04
N GLN A 138 -7.17 -8.28 -3.24
CA GLN A 138 -6.92 -7.62 -4.52
C GLN A 138 -6.52 -8.62 -5.62
N LEU A 139 -5.64 -9.58 -5.33
CA LEU A 139 -5.26 -10.63 -6.29
C LEU A 139 -6.45 -11.49 -6.72
N LEU A 140 -7.35 -11.82 -5.78
CA LEU A 140 -8.56 -12.60 -6.05
C LEU A 140 -9.67 -11.78 -6.70
N ALA A 141 -9.74 -10.49 -6.44
CA ALA A 141 -10.74 -9.60 -7.04
C ALA A 141 -10.54 -9.43 -8.55
N TYR A 142 -9.30 -9.49 -9.05
CA TYR A 142 -9.01 -9.37 -10.48
C TYR A 142 -9.69 -10.44 -11.36
N PRO A 143 -9.49 -11.76 -11.12
CA PRO A 143 -10.17 -12.79 -11.92
C PRO A 143 -11.69 -12.75 -11.73
N VAL A 144 -12.19 -12.42 -10.54
CA VAL A 144 -13.63 -12.27 -10.30
C VAL A 144 -14.21 -11.08 -11.07
N GLY A 145 -13.49 -9.95 -11.13
CA GLY A 145 -13.88 -8.77 -11.90
C GLY A 145 -13.88 -9.03 -13.41
N LYS A 146 -12.87 -9.74 -13.92
CA LYS A 146 -12.81 -10.20 -15.32
C LYS A 146 -13.90 -11.24 -15.65
N ALA A 147 -14.22 -12.13 -14.71
CA ALA A 147 -15.33 -13.07 -14.88
C ALA A 147 -16.67 -12.33 -14.93
N TRP A 148 -16.88 -11.33 -14.07
CA TRP A 148 -18.08 -10.48 -14.10
C TRP A 148 -18.22 -9.71 -15.41
N GLU A 149 -17.11 -9.16 -15.93
CA GLU A 149 -17.07 -8.51 -17.25
C GLU A 149 -17.58 -9.45 -18.36
N LYS A 150 -17.19 -10.72 -18.33
CA LYS A 150 -17.54 -11.72 -19.36
C LYS A 150 -18.94 -12.32 -19.19
N TRP A 151 -19.40 -12.50 -17.95
CA TRP A 151 -20.62 -13.25 -17.66
C TRP A 151 -21.85 -12.38 -17.43
N MET A 152 -21.69 -11.12 -17.02
CA MET A 152 -22.83 -10.26 -16.71
C MET A 152 -23.36 -9.53 -17.95
N PRO A 153 -24.67 -9.56 -18.23
CA PRO A 153 -25.25 -8.83 -19.34
C PRO A 153 -25.08 -7.32 -19.15
N GLN A 154 -24.86 -6.61 -20.26
CA GLN A 154 -24.88 -5.15 -20.32
C GLN A 154 -26.32 -4.66 -20.20
N ALA A 155 -26.82 -4.63 -18.97
CA ALA A 155 -28.17 -4.18 -18.66
C ALA A 155 -28.12 -2.91 -17.81
N ASP A 156 -28.98 -1.96 -18.15
CA ASP A 156 -29.23 -0.77 -17.35
C ASP A 156 -30.32 -1.10 -16.33
N MET A 157 -29.92 -1.19 -15.06
CA MET A 157 -30.85 -1.46 -13.98
C MET A 157 -31.27 -0.14 -13.33
N ARG A 158 -32.57 0.15 -13.37
CA ARG A 158 -33.13 1.28 -12.63
C ARG A 158 -33.24 0.88 -11.16
N ILE A 159 -32.58 1.62 -10.28
CA ILE A 159 -32.67 1.34 -8.84
C ILE A 159 -34.11 1.58 -8.39
N PRO A 160 -34.80 0.60 -7.78
CA PRO A 160 -36.11 0.84 -7.21
C PRO A 160 -36.01 1.94 -6.15
N PHE A 161 -36.93 2.90 -6.16
CA PHE A 161 -36.95 4.09 -5.28
C PHE A 161 -35.93 5.20 -5.61
N THR A 162 -35.19 5.14 -6.72
CA THR A 162 -34.36 6.27 -7.19
C THR A 162 -34.51 6.47 -8.70
N SER A 163 -34.47 7.71 -9.18
CA SER A 163 -34.51 8.02 -10.62
C SER A 163 -33.21 7.69 -11.37
N ARG A 164 -32.22 7.10 -10.70
CA ARG A 164 -30.90 6.78 -11.26
C ARG A 164 -30.93 5.43 -11.97
N VAL A 165 -30.55 5.46 -13.23
CA VAL A 165 -30.22 4.27 -14.02
C VAL A 165 -28.78 3.92 -13.72
N VAL A 166 -28.52 2.68 -13.30
CA VAL A 166 -27.18 2.20 -13.02
C VAL A 166 -26.86 1.05 -13.94
N ASN A 167 -25.75 1.21 -14.67
CA ASN A 167 -25.28 0.20 -15.58
C ASN A 167 -24.64 -0.97 -14.80
N LEU A 168 -25.14 -2.18 -15.06
CA LEU A 168 -24.74 -3.41 -14.37
C LEU A 168 -23.37 -3.92 -14.85
N ASN A 169 -22.99 -3.57 -16.09
CA ASN A 169 -21.71 -3.89 -16.68
C ASN A 169 -21.23 -2.74 -17.60
N PRO A 170 -20.58 -1.71 -17.02
CA PRO A 170 -20.17 -0.51 -17.77
C PRO A 170 -18.99 -0.73 -18.72
N GLY A 171 -18.61 -1.99 -18.97
CA GLY A 171 -17.55 -2.39 -19.89
C GLY A 171 -16.36 -3.04 -19.18
N ARG A 172 -15.18 -2.90 -19.79
CA ARG A 172 -13.93 -3.56 -19.38
C ARG A 172 -13.59 -3.26 -17.93
N PHE A 173 -13.15 -4.28 -17.19
CA PHE A 173 -12.74 -4.11 -15.80
C PHE A 173 -11.54 -3.16 -15.71
N ASN A 174 -11.72 -2.05 -14.99
CA ASN A 174 -10.75 -0.95 -14.95
C ASN A 174 -9.89 -0.97 -13.68
N LYS A 175 -8.68 -0.37 -13.75
CA LYS A 175 -7.79 -0.15 -12.61
C LYS A 175 -8.48 0.58 -11.46
N LYS A 176 -9.38 1.54 -11.75
CA LYS A 176 -10.05 2.34 -10.70
C LYS A 176 -11.10 1.55 -9.92
N GLU A 177 -11.93 0.77 -10.61
CA GLU A 177 -12.90 -0.13 -9.96
C GLU A 177 -12.18 -1.16 -9.09
N HIS A 178 -11.06 -1.69 -9.59
CA HIS A 178 -10.25 -2.64 -8.85
C HIS A 178 -9.63 -2.02 -7.59
N MET A 179 -9.16 -0.77 -7.70
CA MET A 179 -8.64 -0.02 -6.55
C MET A 179 -9.73 0.21 -5.49
N LEU A 180 -10.95 0.54 -5.91
CA LEU A 180 -12.07 0.72 -4.99
C LEU A 180 -12.35 -0.57 -4.19
N ILE A 181 -12.36 -1.73 -4.85
CA ILE A 181 -12.49 -3.04 -4.19
C ILE A 181 -11.36 -3.26 -3.17
N ALA A 182 -10.11 -2.96 -3.54
CA ALA A 182 -8.97 -3.11 -2.65
C ALA A 182 -9.06 -2.18 -1.41
N ILE A 183 -9.55 -0.95 -1.57
CA ILE A 183 -9.79 -0.02 -0.46
C ILE A 183 -10.87 -0.56 0.48
N MET A 184 -11.97 -1.09 -0.05
CA MET A 184 -13.04 -1.71 0.76
C MET A 184 -12.52 -2.93 1.53
N ALA A 185 -11.70 -3.78 0.89
CA ALA A 185 -11.06 -4.90 1.58
C ALA A 185 -10.06 -4.43 2.65
N ASN A 186 -9.37 -3.30 2.43
CA ASN A 186 -8.42 -2.76 3.40
C ASN A 186 -9.08 -2.34 4.71
N THR A 187 -10.24 -1.68 4.63
CA THR A 187 -10.98 -1.22 5.81
C THR A 187 -11.53 -2.40 6.62
N SER A 188 -11.86 -3.52 5.97
CA SER A 188 -12.39 -4.72 6.63
C SER A 188 -11.33 -5.68 7.18
N ARG A 189 -10.04 -5.44 6.89
CA ARG A 189 -8.93 -6.26 7.39
C ARG A 189 -8.73 -6.12 8.90
N SER A 190 -8.99 -4.93 9.46
CA SER A 190 -8.76 -4.66 10.88
C SER A 190 -9.92 -5.16 11.73
N LEU A 191 -9.58 -5.90 12.80
CA LEU A 191 -10.57 -6.30 13.81
C LEU A 191 -10.95 -5.06 14.64
N PRO A 192 -12.23 -4.93 15.04
CA PRO A 192 -12.66 -3.81 15.85
C PRO A 192 -12.07 -3.91 17.25
N TYR A 193 -11.64 -2.77 17.82
CA TYR A 193 -11.07 -2.73 19.18
C TYR A 193 -12.05 -3.23 20.26
N THR A 194 -13.35 -3.11 19.98
CA THR A 194 -14.43 -3.59 20.86
C THR A 194 -14.33 -5.08 21.19
N GLN A 195 -13.65 -5.90 20.37
CA GLN A 195 -13.38 -7.31 20.71
C GLN A 195 -12.74 -7.42 22.10
N TYR A 196 -11.72 -6.63 22.42
CA TYR A 196 -11.01 -6.73 23.69
C TYR A 196 -11.86 -6.21 24.86
N ILE A 197 -12.64 -5.15 24.60
CA ILE A 197 -13.54 -4.54 25.58
C ILE A 197 -14.60 -5.57 26.01
N ILE A 198 -15.25 -6.22 25.04
CA ILE A 198 -16.34 -7.18 25.32
C ILE A 198 -15.81 -8.38 26.12
N TRP A 199 -14.65 -8.94 25.75
CA TRP A 199 -14.06 -10.05 26.51
C TRP A 199 -13.75 -9.65 27.95
N THR A 200 -13.13 -8.49 28.16
CA THR A 200 -12.79 -8.00 29.51
C THR A 200 -14.03 -7.69 30.34
N GLN A 201 -15.11 -7.21 29.73
CA GLN A 201 -16.37 -6.95 30.44
C GLN A 201 -17.08 -8.24 30.85
N VAL A 202 -17.12 -9.24 29.97
CA VAL A 202 -17.89 -10.47 30.18
C VAL A 202 -17.19 -11.44 31.15
N LEU A 203 -15.86 -11.49 31.13
CA LEU A 203 -15.12 -12.47 31.93
C LEU A 203 -15.27 -12.19 33.44
N PRO A 204 -15.58 -13.22 34.25
CA PRO A 204 -15.79 -13.07 35.67
C PRO A 204 -14.50 -12.71 36.42
N GLN A 205 -13.32 -12.99 35.86
CA GLN A 205 -12.03 -12.60 36.45
C GLN A 205 -11.73 -11.10 36.32
N TYR A 206 -12.46 -10.40 35.44
CA TYR A 206 -12.28 -8.97 35.21
C TYR A 206 -13.48 -8.20 35.77
N PHE A 207 -14.40 -7.71 34.92
CA PHE A 207 -15.49 -6.84 35.37
C PHE A 207 -16.83 -7.55 35.63
N ASN A 208 -16.97 -8.83 35.25
CA ASN A 208 -18.18 -9.65 35.47
C ASN A 208 -19.50 -8.98 35.04
N GLN A 209 -19.47 -8.20 33.96
CA GLN A 209 -20.62 -7.49 33.39
C GLN A 209 -21.31 -8.35 32.32
N GLN A 210 -22.26 -9.19 32.75
CA GLN A 210 -22.93 -10.14 31.86
C GLN A 210 -23.83 -9.49 30.78
N TYR A 211 -24.26 -8.24 30.97
CA TYR A 211 -25.04 -7.51 29.96
C TYR A 211 -24.27 -7.27 28.65
N ALA A 212 -22.93 -7.28 28.72
CA ALA A 212 -22.06 -7.11 27.55
C ALA A 212 -22.13 -8.30 26.56
N ARG A 213 -22.78 -9.41 26.94
CA ARG A 213 -23.08 -10.54 26.04
C ARG A 213 -24.22 -10.26 25.06
N SER A 214 -25.05 -9.24 25.32
CA SER A 214 -26.22 -8.97 24.48
C SER A 214 -25.80 -8.53 23.07
N PHE A 215 -26.46 -9.07 22.04
CA PHE A 215 -26.14 -8.77 20.64
C PHE A 215 -26.27 -7.26 20.34
N ALA A 216 -27.31 -6.62 20.87
CA ALA A 216 -27.51 -5.18 20.71
C ALA A 216 -26.35 -4.37 21.29
N TYR A 217 -25.86 -4.71 22.48
CA TYR A 217 -24.72 -4.03 23.07
C TYR A 217 -23.45 -4.18 22.22
N ILE A 218 -23.15 -5.40 21.78
CA ILE A 218 -21.99 -5.69 20.93
C ILE A 218 -22.08 -4.90 19.61
N PHE A 219 -23.25 -4.92 18.97
CA PHE A 219 -23.49 -4.25 17.70
C PHE A 219 -23.39 -2.72 17.83
N LEU A 220 -24.11 -2.10 18.77
CA LEU A 220 -24.06 -0.66 18.97
C LEU A 220 -22.66 -0.18 19.38
N ASN A 221 -21.99 -0.91 20.27
CA ASN A 221 -20.64 -0.56 20.71
C ASN A 221 -19.64 -0.64 19.55
N ALA A 222 -19.70 -1.70 18.75
CA ALA A 222 -18.86 -1.85 17.56
C ALA A 222 -19.14 -0.72 16.54
N PHE A 223 -20.40 -0.40 16.27
CA PHE A 223 -20.77 0.67 15.35
C PHE A 223 -20.30 2.04 15.84
N ALA A 224 -20.55 2.38 17.10
CA ALA A 224 -20.15 3.66 17.69
C ALA A 224 -18.63 3.86 17.61
N THR A 225 -17.85 2.84 18.01
CA THR A 225 -16.38 2.91 18.01
C THR A 225 -15.82 3.09 16.59
N ASN A 226 -16.37 2.40 15.59
CA ASN A 226 -15.93 2.54 14.20
C ASN A 226 -16.31 3.91 13.62
N PHE A 227 -17.52 4.42 13.89
CA PHE A 227 -17.93 5.75 13.42
C PHE A 227 -17.10 6.88 14.00
N ILE A 228 -16.73 6.79 15.29
CA ILE A 228 -15.80 7.75 15.92
C ILE A 228 -14.46 7.74 15.17
N GLY A 229 -13.92 6.54 14.87
CA GLY A 229 -12.68 6.39 14.12
C GLY A 229 -12.73 7.00 12.72
N TYR A 230 -13.78 6.70 11.95
CA TYR A 230 -13.97 7.28 10.61
C TYR A 230 -14.23 8.79 10.64
N GLY A 231 -14.93 9.29 11.66
CA GLY A 231 -15.14 10.72 11.87
C GLY A 231 -13.84 11.48 12.11
N LEU A 232 -12.98 10.96 13.00
CA LEU A 232 -11.67 11.53 13.28
C LEU A 232 -10.73 11.47 12.05
N ALA A 233 -10.77 10.37 11.30
CA ALA A 233 -10.04 10.24 10.04
C ALA A 233 -10.48 11.29 9.01
N GLY A 234 -11.77 11.61 8.94
CA GLY A 234 -12.32 12.65 8.07
C GLY A 234 -11.79 14.05 8.40
N ILE A 235 -11.71 14.40 9.68
CA ILE A 235 -11.20 15.71 10.14
C ILE A 235 -9.69 15.83 9.86
N THR A 236 -8.93 14.75 10.09
CA THR A 236 -7.48 14.74 9.91
C THR A 236 -7.02 14.59 8.46
N ARG A 237 -7.92 14.21 7.53
CA ARG A 237 -7.64 14.13 6.08
C ARG A 237 -6.99 15.40 5.53
N LYS A 238 -7.40 16.58 6.02
CA LYS A 238 -6.85 17.84 5.55
C LYS A 238 -5.35 17.99 5.81
N PHE A 239 -4.87 17.40 6.90
CA PHE A 239 -3.47 17.48 7.34
C PHE A 239 -2.64 16.27 6.87
N LEU A 240 -3.26 15.10 6.72
CA LEU A 240 -2.54 13.86 6.42
C LEU A 240 -2.57 13.43 4.95
N VAL A 241 -3.52 13.92 4.15
CA VAL A 241 -3.77 13.43 2.77
C VAL A 241 -3.62 14.52 1.71
N TYR A 242 -4.10 15.74 1.93
CA TYR A 242 -3.99 16.81 0.93
C TYR A 242 -2.57 17.36 0.72
N PRO A 243 -1.69 17.45 1.74
CA PRO A 243 -0.32 17.89 1.51
C PRO A 243 0.46 16.87 0.67
N SER A 244 1.12 17.34 -0.39
CA SER A 244 1.83 16.48 -1.35
C SER A 244 3.10 15.83 -0.79
N TYR A 245 3.61 16.31 0.33
CA TYR A 245 4.78 15.73 1.01
C TYR A 245 4.46 14.53 1.92
N CYS A 246 3.18 14.26 2.18
CA CYS A 246 2.75 13.14 2.99
C CYS A 246 2.70 11.84 2.17
N VAL A 247 3.84 11.16 2.06
CA VAL A 247 3.96 9.87 1.35
C VAL A 247 3.62 8.70 2.28
N TRP A 248 2.80 7.77 1.80
CA TRP A 248 2.39 6.56 2.53
C TRP A 248 2.88 5.28 1.83
N PRO A 249 4.08 4.77 2.17
CA PRO A 249 4.70 3.65 1.44
C PRO A 249 3.85 2.38 1.40
N ARG A 250 3.10 2.11 2.47
CA ARG A 250 2.20 0.94 2.54
C ARG A 250 1.12 1.00 1.45
N SER A 251 0.62 2.18 1.12
CA SER A 251 -0.38 2.38 0.07
C SER A 251 0.20 2.22 -1.33
N LEU A 252 1.49 2.55 -1.51
CA LEU A 252 2.20 2.40 -2.79
C LEU A 252 2.26 0.93 -3.23
N VAL A 253 2.38 -0.02 -2.29
CA VAL A 253 2.39 -1.46 -2.61
C VAL A 253 1.06 -1.90 -3.24
N THR A 254 -0.07 -1.46 -2.67
CA THR A 254 -1.42 -1.73 -3.19
C THR A 254 -1.60 -1.12 -4.59
N ILE A 255 -1.10 0.10 -4.79
CA ILE A 255 -1.13 0.80 -6.09
C ILE A 255 -0.29 0.06 -7.13
N ALA A 256 0.95 -0.29 -6.78
CA ALA A 256 1.88 -1.00 -7.66
C ALA A 256 1.29 -2.34 -8.11
N LEU A 257 0.72 -3.11 -7.19
CA LEU A 257 0.08 -4.38 -7.49
C LEU A 257 -1.12 -4.21 -8.44
N ASN A 258 -1.91 -3.15 -8.27
CA ASN A 258 -3.06 -2.89 -9.14
C ASN A 258 -2.63 -2.54 -10.56
N THR A 259 -1.67 -1.62 -10.66
CA THR A 259 -1.04 -1.26 -11.94
C THR A 259 -0.42 -2.49 -12.60
N ALA A 260 0.24 -3.36 -11.82
CA ALA A 260 0.85 -4.57 -12.34
C ALA A 260 -0.15 -5.59 -12.92
N LEU A 261 -1.37 -5.66 -12.37
CA LEU A 261 -2.43 -6.56 -12.81
C LEU A 261 -3.18 -6.05 -14.05
N HIS A 262 -3.26 -4.73 -14.25
CA HIS A 262 -3.95 -4.12 -15.38
C HIS A 262 -3.04 -3.73 -16.54
N ASN A 263 -1.72 -3.64 -16.33
CA ASN A 263 -0.77 -3.42 -17.41
C ASN A 263 -0.55 -4.73 -18.19
N GLU A 264 -1.09 -4.79 -19.40
CA GLU A 264 -0.96 -5.93 -20.33
C GLU A 264 0.36 -5.93 -21.11
N GLU A 265 1.15 -4.86 -20.99
CA GLU A 265 2.47 -4.76 -21.61
C GLU A 265 3.49 -5.67 -20.93
N ASN A 266 3.85 -6.77 -21.59
CA ASN A 266 4.92 -7.66 -21.18
C ASN A 266 6.23 -7.19 -21.82
N HIS A 267 6.89 -6.24 -21.18
CA HIS A 267 8.26 -5.87 -21.54
C HIS A 267 9.20 -7.04 -21.22
N PRO A 268 10.09 -7.46 -22.14
CA PRO A 268 11.01 -8.56 -21.91
C PRO A 268 11.99 -8.17 -20.80
N VAL A 269 11.91 -8.86 -19.66
CA VAL A 269 12.79 -8.61 -18.51
C VAL A 269 13.99 -9.55 -18.59
N ALA A 270 15.21 -9.02 -18.45
CA ALA A 270 16.40 -9.84 -18.27
C ALA A 270 16.32 -10.56 -16.92
N GLY A 271 16.17 -11.88 -16.95
CA GLY A 271 16.15 -12.69 -15.74
C GLY A 271 17.56 -13.00 -15.24
N PRO A 272 17.67 -13.55 -14.01
CA PRO A 272 18.93 -14.12 -13.55
C PRO A 272 19.41 -15.18 -14.55
N LEU A 273 20.71 -15.22 -14.82
CA LEU A 273 21.39 -16.11 -15.78
C LEU A 273 21.26 -15.70 -17.27
N GLY A 274 21.01 -14.42 -17.58
CA GLY A 274 21.06 -13.90 -18.96
C GLY A 274 19.93 -14.37 -19.87
N LYS A 275 18.90 -15.04 -19.31
CA LYS A 275 17.72 -15.47 -20.05
C LYS A 275 16.69 -14.34 -20.04
N THR A 276 16.17 -13.97 -21.20
CA THR A 276 15.05 -13.03 -21.30
C THR A 276 13.74 -13.74 -20.95
N TRP A 277 13.02 -13.23 -19.96
CA TRP A 277 11.72 -13.76 -19.53
C TRP A 277 10.61 -12.91 -20.13
N ASN A 278 9.71 -13.56 -20.87
CA ASN A 278 8.49 -12.95 -21.42
C ASN A 278 7.24 -13.63 -20.82
N VAL A 279 7.27 -13.89 -19.51
CA VAL A 279 6.13 -14.49 -18.80
C VAL A 279 5.23 -13.37 -18.30
N SER A 280 3.93 -13.45 -18.60
CA SER A 280 2.94 -12.53 -18.02
C SER A 280 3.03 -12.53 -16.50
N ARG A 281 3.00 -11.34 -15.89
CA ARG A 281 3.10 -11.12 -14.44
C ARG A 281 2.12 -12.01 -13.64
N TYR A 282 0.92 -12.20 -14.17
CA TYR A 282 -0.11 -13.06 -13.57
C TYR A 282 0.25 -14.56 -13.65
N ARG A 283 0.82 -15.04 -14.76
CA ARG A 283 1.28 -16.44 -14.88
C ARG A 283 2.43 -16.74 -13.93
N PHE A 284 3.36 -15.80 -13.81
CA PHE A 284 4.46 -15.92 -12.84
C PHE A 284 3.95 -16.02 -11.40
N PHE A 285 2.98 -15.16 -11.03
CA PHE A 285 2.31 -15.24 -9.74
C PHE A 285 1.67 -16.60 -9.49
N MET A 286 0.93 -17.16 -10.46
CA MET A 286 0.27 -18.47 -10.32
C MET A 286 1.28 -19.62 -10.14
N VAL A 287 2.43 -19.57 -10.83
CA VAL A 287 3.50 -20.58 -10.67
C VAL A 287 4.10 -20.52 -9.27
N ILE A 288 4.44 -19.32 -8.77
CA ILE A 288 4.95 -19.16 -7.40
C ILE A 288 3.91 -19.57 -6.38
N PHE A 289 2.65 -19.18 -6.57
CA PHE A 289 1.55 -19.55 -5.69
C PHE A 289 1.40 -21.07 -5.59
N ALA A 290 1.43 -21.78 -6.73
CA ALA A 290 1.41 -23.24 -6.74
C ALA A 290 2.66 -23.85 -6.07
N GLY A 291 3.84 -23.27 -6.31
CA GLY A 291 5.08 -23.70 -5.65
C GLY A 291 5.04 -23.53 -4.14
N MET A 292 4.56 -22.38 -3.64
CA MET A 292 4.35 -22.13 -2.21
C MET A 292 3.27 -23.04 -1.64
N PHE A 293 2.19 -23.28 -2.36
CA PHE A 293 1.16 -24.22 -1.95
C PHE A 293 1.74 -25.61 -1.72
N VAL A 294 2.52 -26.15 -2.67
CA VAL A 294 3.18 -27.46 -2.51
C VAL A 294 4.17 -27.42 -1.36
N TYR A 295 4.98 -26.36 -1.23
CA TYR A 295 5.96 -26.21 -0.16
C TYR A 295 5.33 -26.18 1.24
N PHE A 296 4.17 -25.56 1.42
CA PHE A 296 3.47 -25.55 2.71
C PHE A 296 2.59 -26.77 2.92
N TRP A 297 1.95 -27.28 1.87
CA TRP A 297 1.04 -28.43 1.96
C TRP A 297 1.80 -29.73 2.25
N PHE A 298 2.94 -29.95 1.61
CA PHE A 298 3.72 -31.18 1.75
C PHE A 298 4.18 -31.46 3.20
N PRO A 299 4.88 -30.55 3.92
CA PRO A 299 5.30 -30.80 5.30
C PRO A 299 4.14 -30.75 6.31
N ASN A 300 3.09 -29.95 6.08
CA ASN A 300 2.00 -29.82 7.06
C ASN A 300 0.96 -30.94 6.97
N TYR A 301 0.81 -31.60 5.81
CA TYR A 301 -0.20 -32.63 5.61
C TYR A 301 0.39 -34.03 5.45
N ILE A 302 1.47 -34.18 4.66
CA ILE A 302 2.04 -35.50 4.36
C ILE A 302 3.16 -35.88 5.33
N PHE A 303 3.99 -34.92 5.75
CA PHE A 303 5.20 -35.19 6.54
C PHE A 303 5.31 -34.32 7.80
N GLN A 304 4.27 -34.34 8.65
CA GLN A 304 4.18 -33.53 9.88
C GLN A 304 5.36 -33.73 10.84
N VAL A 305 6.04 -34.88 10.77
CA VAL A 305 7.24 -35.20 11.57
C VAL A 305 8.38 -34.22 11.30
N LEU A 306 8.53 -33.69 10.08
CA LEU A 306 9.57 -32.72 9.75
C LEU A 306 9.35 -31.38 10.47
N THR A 307 8.09 -31.00 10.66
CA THR A 307 7.72 -29.78 11.38
C THR A 307 8.06 -29.89 12.85
N TYR A 308 7.93 -31.09 13.45
CA TYR A 308 8.22 -31.36 14.88
C TYR A 308 9.65 -31.79 15.22
N PHE A 309 10.57 -31.75 14.25
CA PHE A 309 11.93 -32.29 14.44
C PHE A 309 12.84 -31.36 15.29
N ALA A 310 12.67 -31.43 16.60
CA ALA A 310 13.55 -30.83 17.60
C ALA A 310 14.61 -31.86 18.05
N TRP A 311 15.61 -32.13 17.20
CA TRP A 311 16.68 -33.11 17.50
C TRP A 311 17.40 -32.88 18.86
N MET A 312 17.40 -31.65 19.40
CA MET A 312 18.02 -31.36 20.70
C MET A 312 17.22 -31.92 21.89
N THR A 313 15.89 -32.06 21.79
CA THR A 313 15.10 -32.72 22.84
C THR A 313 15.22 -34.24 22.80
N TRP A 314 15.85 -34.80 21.76
CA TRP A 314 16.21 -36.23 21.71
C TRP A 314 17.51 -36.54 22.46
N ILE A 315 18.42 -35.58 22.65
CA ILE A 315 19.71 -35.80 23.33
C ILE A 315 19.53 -36.02 24.84
N ALA A 316 18.55 -35.34 25.44
CA ALA A 316 18.21 -35.50 26.86
C ALA A 316 16.69 -35.32 27.05
N PRO A 317 15.88 -36.39 26.89
CA PRO A 317 14.42 -36.30 26.89
C PRO A 317 13.80 -35.90 28.23
N ASP A 318 14.48 -36.18 29.35
CA ASP A 318 13.95 -35.92 30.70
C ASP A 318 14.33 -34.55 31.29
N ASN A 319 15.13 -33.73 30.58
CA ASN A 319 15.57 -32.44 31.09
C ASN A 319 14.54 -31.33 30.82
N VAL A 320 13.80 -30.96 31.86
CA VAL A 320 12.77 -29.90 31.82
C VAL A 320 13.34 -28.55 31.37
N HIS A 321 14.57 -28.18 31.76
CA HIS A 321 15.19 -26.91 31.35
C HIS A 321 15.52 -26.88 29.85
N LEU A 322 15.96 -28.02 29.29
CA LEU A 322 16.23 -28.15 27.86
C LEU A 322 14.93 -28.13 27.05
N ASN A 323 13.85 -28.75 27.56
CA ASN A 323 12.55 -28.73 26.91
C ASN A 323 11.87 -27.34 26.97
N VAL A 324 12.10 -26.57 28.04
CA VAL A 324 11.63 -25.17 28.11
C VAL A 324 12.42 -24.24 27.17
N LEU A 325 13.70 -24.51 26.91
CA LEU A 325 14.51 -23.68 25.99
C LEU A 325 14.35 -24.08 24.51
N ALA A 326 14.24 -25.38 24.23
CA ALA A 326 14.27 -25.97 22.88
C ALA A 326 12.94 -26.62 22.44
N GLY A 327 11.97 -26.77 23.34
CA GLY A 327 10.70 -27.44 23.07
C GLY A 327 9.81 -26.65 22.12
N MET A 328 9.14 -27.37 21.23
CA MET A 328 8.41 -26.77 20.11
C MET A 328 6.96 -26.36 20.44
N GLN A 329 6.33 -27.00 21.43
CA GLN A 329 4.95 -26.68 21.85
C GLN A 329 4.89 -25.83 23.12
N ASN A 330 5.78 -26.06 24.09
CA ASN A 330 5.77 -25.40 25.40
C ASN A 330 7.08 -24.66 25.75
N GLY A 331 8.05 -24.63 24.84
CA GLY A 331 9.33 -23.95 25.06
C GLY A 331 9.36 -22.54 24.47
N LEU A 332 10.27 -21.70 24.99
CA LEU A 332 10.53 -20.33 24.55
C LEU A 332 11.00 -20.21 23.10
N GLY A 333 11.19 -21.32 22.38
CA GLY A 333 11.47 -21.31 20.94
C GLY A 333 12.79 -20.62 20.56
N VAL A 334 13.82 -20.69 21.42
CA VAL A 334 15.10 -19.96 21.25
C VAL A 334 15.81 -20.33 19.94
N ARG A 335 15.47 -21.47 19.30
CA ARG A 335 15.97 -21.84 17.97
C ARG A 335 15.41 -21.01 16.81
N GLN A 336 14.28 -20.29 16.96
CA GLN A 336 13.80 -19.40 15.89
C GLN A 336 14.67 -18.14 15.73
N LEU A 337 15.46 -17.77 16.75
CA LEU A 337 16.41 -16.65 16.68
C LEU A 337 17.73 -17.03 15.99
N LEU A 338 18.21 -18.27 16.14
CA LEU A 338 19.49 -18.73 15.59
C LEU A 338 19.46 -19.15 14.10
N ARG A 339 18.31 -19.00 13.42
CA ARG A 339 18.18 -19.25 11.96
C ARG A 339 18.24 -17.98 11.11
N ARG A 340 18.52 -16.83 11.74
CA ARG A 340 18.72 -15.50 11.10
C ARG A 340 20.15 -14.96 11.26
N VAL A 341 21.11 -15.84 11.50
CA VAL A 341 22.53 -15.64 11.19
C VAL A 341 22.89 -16.77 10.24
#